data_AF-A0A7X9A5X6-F1
#
_entry.id   AF-A0A7X9A5X6-F1
#
_cell.length_a   1.000
_cell.length_b   1.000
_cell.length_c   1.000
_cell.angle_alpha   90.00
_cell.angle_beta   90.00
_cell.angle_gamma   90.00
#
_symmetry.space_group_name_H-M   'P 1'
#
loop_
_entity.id
_entity.type
_entity.pdbx_description
1 polymer ?
#
loop_
_entity_poly.entity_id
_entity_poly.type
_entity_poly.pdbx_seq_one_letter_code
_entity_poly.pdbx_strand_id
1 'polypeptide(L)'
;MKSKRVLAGIMLTVFLLGIVFISQKERGVVSAASLLRFWGVNYETELLDGKYYEMVDENGNTLTMTALPVHIGDEFWTPDNKHYKVTKVRDNVAYAKYLGTEDIAWKAEWDDIPVVTSIPVQGEQTGNATIGIYHTHSDESYKPTDGTSSIRANGGIFKVGDVLSEKLKSMGFNVYHDKTPHDPHDAGAYHRSRRTAVKLLKKQPEVQFDVHRDAVPASVYAAEIG
;
A
#
# COMPACT_ATOMS: atom_id res chain seq x y z
N MET A 1 -18.28 55.39 -4.89
CA MET A 1 -18.55 54.01 -4.42
C MET A 1 -19.21 53.09 -5.50
N LYS A 2 -19.12 53.41 -6.81
CA LYS A 2 -19.67 52.58 -7.91
C LYS A 2 -18.59 51.87 -8.76
N SER A 3 -17.30 52.23 -8.66
CA SER A 3 -16.23 51.68 -9.52
C SER A 3 -15.62 50.35 -9.07
N LYS A 4 -15.68 50.01 -7.77
CA LYS A 4 -15.08 48.75 -7.26
C LYS A 4 -15.89 47.48 -7.57
N ARG A 5 -17.21 47.60 -7.80
CA ARG A 5 -18.08 46.46 -8.15
C ARG A 5 -17.99 46.06 -9.63
N VAL A 6 -17.67 47.00 -10.51
CA VAL A 6 -17.46 46.73 -11.94
C VAL A 6 -16.14 45.99 -12.17
N LEU A 7 -15.08 46.34 -11.43
CA LEU A 7 -13.78 45.68 -11.54
C LEU A 7 -13.80 44.21 -11.07
N ALA A 8 -14.57 43.90 -10.02
CA ALA A 8 -14.75 42.53 -9.53
C ALA A 8 -15.55 41.65 -10.51
N GLY A 9 -16.55 42.24 -11.19
CA GLY A 9 -17.33 41.54 -12.22
C GLY A 9 -16.52 41.20 -13.47
N ILE A 10 -15.58 42.08 -13.85
CA ILE A 10 -14.70 41.89 -15.02
C ILE A 10 -13.61 40.84 -14.72
N MET A 11 -13.04 40.80 -13.51
CA MET A 11 -12.06 39.76 -13.16
C MET A 11 -12.68 38.35 -13.09
N LEU A 12 -13.93 38.23 -12.61
CA LEU A 12 -14.61 36.93 -12.54
C LEU A 12 -14.98 36.40 -13.94
N THR A 13 -15.33 37.28 -14.88
CA THR A 13 -15.62 36.90 -16.27
C THR A 13 -14.36 36.56 -17.05
N VAL A 14 -13.21 37.23 -16.81
CA VAL A 14 -11.93 36.86 -17.42
C VAL A 14 -11.41 35.51 -16.88
N PHE A 15 -11.67 35.18 -15.61
CA PHE A 15 -11.32 33.86 -15.06
C PHE A 15 -12.19 32.73 -15.64
N LEU A 16 -13.50 32.97 -15.82
CA LEU A 16 -14.42 32.03 -16.45
C LEU A 16 -14.16 31.85 -17.95
N LEU A 17 -13.78 32.90 -18.68
CA LEU A 17 -13.41 32.82 -20.10
C LEU A 17 -11.99 32.27 -20.32
N GLY A 18 -11.07 32.47 -19.38
CA GLY A 18 -9.71 31.90 -19.42
C GLY A 18 -9.69 30.37 -19.33
N ILE A 19 -10.71 29.76 -18.71
CA ILE A 19 -10.91 28.30 -18.69
C ILE A 19 -11.40 27.78 -20.06
N VAL A 20 -12.06 28.61 -20.86
CA VAL A 20 -12.64 28.21 -22.16
C VAL A 20 -11.60 28.25 -23.30
N PHE A 21 -10.52 29.01 -23.15
CA PHE A 21 -9.47 29.16 -24.18
C PHE A 21 -8.14 28.45 -23.86
N ILE A 22 -8.18 27.38 -23.06
CA ILE A 22 -7.09 26.39 -23.06
C ILE A 22 -7.27 25.53 -24.31
N SER A 23 -6.29 25.67 -25.20
CA SER A 23 -6.04 24.87 -26.41
C SER A 23 -6.60 23.45 -26.31
N GLN A 24 -7.37 23.06 -27.33
CA GLN A 24 -7.96 21.73 -27.56
C GLN A 24 -6.95 20.56 -27.56
N LYS A 25 -5.66 20.78 -27.30
CA LYS A 25 -4.59 19.79 -27.46
C LYS A 25 -4.16 19.08 -26.16
N GLU A 26 -4.63 19.51 -24.98
CA GLU A 26 -4.24 18.87 -23.70
C GLU A 26 -5.40 18.65 -22.74
N ARG A 27 -6.52 18.07 -23.22
CA ARG A 27 -7.47 17.43 -22.29
C ARG A 27 -6.92 16.07 -21.87
N GLY A 28 -5.93 16.08 -20.99
CA GLY A 28 -5.70 14.94 -20.12
C GLY A 28 -6.99 14.70 -19.36
N VAL A 29 -7.60 13.53 -19.52
CA VAL A 29 -8.81 13.15 -18.81
C VAL A 29 -8.46 13.15 -17.33
N VAL A 30 -8.81 14.24 -16.62
CA VAL A 30 -8.81 14.23 -15.17
C VAL A 30 -9.92 13.25 -14.80
N SER A 31 -9.53 12.03 -14.45
CA SER A 31 -10.50 11.01 -14.07
C SER A 31 -11.28 11.49 -12.84
N ALA A 32 -12.52 11.02 -12.69
CA ALA A 32 -13.32 11.31 -11.50
C ALA A 32 -12.56 10.98 -10.19
N ALA A 33 -11.67 10.00 -10.23
CA ALA A 33 -10.79 9.64 -9.10
C ALA A 33 -9.79 10.75 -8.76
N SER A 34 -9.24 11.49 -9.73
CA SER A 34 -8.35 12.63 -9.48
C SER A 34 -9.09 13.82 -8.85
N LEU A 35 -10.33 14.05 -9.26
CA LEU A 35 -11.18 15.07 -8.64
C LEU A 35 -11.54 14.66 -7.20
N LEU A 36 -11.93 13.42 -6.95
CA LEU A 36 -12.25 12.93 -5.60
C LEU A 36 -11.06 13.02 -4.63
N ARG A 37 -9.84 12.72 -5.08
CA ARG A 37 -8.60 12.94 -4.30
C ARG A 37 -8.38 14.41 -3.96
N PHE A 38 -8.67 15.33 -4.89
CA PHE A 38 -8.55 16.78 -4.67
C PHE A 38 -9.55 17.30 -3.61
N TRP A 39 -10.71 16.67 -3.47
CA TRP A 39 -11.73 16.98 -2.45
C TRP A 39 -11.53 16.21 -1.12
N GLY A 40 -10.40 15.52 -0.94
CA GLY A 40 -10.05 14.86 0.33
C GLY A 40 -10.72 13.50 0.56
N VAL A 41 -11.26 12.86 -0.48
CA VAL A 41 -11.70 11.47 -0.40
C VAL A 41 -10.46 10.57 -0.43
N ASN A 42 -10.03 10.14 0.75
CA ASN A 42 -8.89 9.24 0.93
C ASN A 42 -9.39 7.79 0.91
N TYR A 43 -9.06 7.06 -0.16
CA TYR A 43 -9.30 5.62 -0.28
C TYR A 43 -8.32 4.78 0.56
N GLU A 44 -7.32 5.41 1.18
CA GLU A 44 -6.21 4.79 1.90
C GLU A 44 -6.44 4.78 3.42
N THR A 45 -7.71 4.66 3.85
CA THR A 45 -8.02 4.59 5.29
C THR A 45 -8.18 3.15 5.70
N GLU A 46 -7.14 2.60 6.33
CA GLU A 46 -7.19 1.30 6.99
C GLU A 46 -8.10 1.35 8.22
N LEU A 47 -8.71 0.22 8.54
CA LEU A 47 -9.45 0.07 9.78
C LEU A 47 -8.51 0.13 10.98
N LEU A 48 -8.98 0.75 12.07
CA LEU A 48 -8.24 0.80 13.33
C LEU A 48 -7.99 -0.59 13.90
N ASP A 49 -6.93 -0.71 14.69
CA ASP A 49 -6.52 -1.95 15.36
C ASP A 49 -7.70 -2.68 16.03
N GLY A 50 -7.81 -3.99 15.75
CA GLY A 50 -8.91 -4.84 16.21
C GLY A 50 -10.19 -4.76 15.38
N LYS A 51 -10.22 -3.95 14.31
CA LYS A 51 -11.30 -3.93 13.32
C LYS A 51 -10.78 -4.41 11.96
N TYR A 52 -11.56 -5.24 11.31
CA TYR A 52 -11.24 -5.79 9.99
C TYR A 52 -12.53 -6.00 9.22
N TYR A 53 -12.41 -6.05 7.90
CA TYR A 53 -13.40 -6.66 7.02
C TYR A 53 -13.23 -8.17 7.08
N GLU A 54 -14.33 -8.88 7.23
CA GLU A 54 -14.40 -10.32 7.06
C GLU A 54 -15.03 -10.63 5.71
N MET A 55 -14.30 -11.33 4.84
CA MET A 55 -14.84 -11.82 3.59
C MET A 55 -15.37 -13.24 3.80
N VAL A 56 -16.64 -13.49 3.44
CA VAL A 56 -17.31 -14.78 3.59
C VAL A 56 -17.84 -15.29 2.26
N ASP A 57 -17.87 -16.62 2.09
CA ASP A 57 -18.48 -17.30 0.95
C ASP A 57 -20.02 -17.36 1.04
N GLU A 58 -20.66 -17.97 0.04
CA GLU A 58 -22.11 -18.15 -0.03
C GLU A 58 -22.68 -19.04 1.09
N ASN A 59 -21.85 -19.85 1.76
CA ASN A 59 -22.23 -20.70 2.88
C ASN A 59 -21.96 -20.03 4.23
N GLY A 60 -21.38 -18.83 4.25
CA GLY A 60 -20.98 -18.11 5.45
C GLY A 60 -19.63 -18.54 6.03
N ASN A 61 -18.81 -19.29 5.28
CA ASN A 61 -17.45 -19.61 5.70
C ASN A 61 -16.53 -18.42 5.44
N THR A 62 -15.65 -18.10 6.39
CA THR A 62 -14.64 -17.06 6.24
C THR A 62 -13.61 -17.45 5.18
N LEU A 63 -13.43 -16.59 4.17
CA LEU A 63 -12.41 -16.72 3.14
C LEU A 63 -11.11 -16.01 3.54
N THR A 64 -11.23 -14.78 4.04
CA THR A 64 -10.09 -13.97 4.49
C THR A 64 -10.57 -12.82 5.38
N MET A 65 -9.63 -12.16 6.05
CA MET A 65 -9.87 -10.91 6.77
C MET A 65 -8.85 -9.87 6.32
N THR A 66 -9.22 -8.58 6.31
CA THR A 66 -8.30 -7.49 5.99
C THR A 66 -8.69 -6.19 6.68
N ALA A 67 -7.71 -5.35 7.06
CA ALA A 67 -7.98 -3.99 7.51
C ALA A 67 -8.20 -3.01 6.33
N LEU A 68 -7.91 -3.44 5.10
CA LEU A 68 -8.14 -2.64 3.90
C LEU A 68 -9.64 -2.58 3.58
N PRO A 69 -10.15 -1.42 3.12
CA PRO A 69 -11.53 -1.31 2.66
C PRO A 69 -11.86 -2.29 1.53
N VAL A 70 -12.92 -3.09 1.73
CA VAL A 70 -13.44 -4.02 0.71
C VAL A 70 -14.67 -3.40 0.05
N HIS A 71 -14.73 -3.49 -1.27
CA HIS A 71 -15.79 -2.92 -2.11
C HIS A 71 -16.51 -4.00 -2.92
N ILE A 72 -17.75 -3.69 -3.32
CA ILE A 72 -18.47 -4.52 -4.28
C ILE A 72 -17.70 -4.54 -5.60
N GLY A 73 -17.43 -5.73 -6.10
CA GLY A 73 -16.66 -5.96 -7.32
C GLY A 73 -15.22 -6.40 -7.09
N ASP A 74 -14.69 -6.28 -5.86
CA ASP A 74 -13.37 -6.80 -5.51
C ASP A 74 -13.30 -8.32 -5.72
N GLU A 75 -12.14 -8.82 -6.12
CA GLU A 75 -11.91 -10.23 -6.46
C GLU A 75 -10.83 -10.81 -5.53
N PHE A 76 -11.01 -12.07 -5.14
CA PHE A 76 -10.13 -12.78 -4.22
C PHE A 76 -9.86 -14.19 -4.73
N TRP A 77 -8.59 -14.60 -4.69
CA TRP A 77 -8.14 -15.95 -5.00
C TRP A 77 -7.61 -16.60 -3.73
N THR A 78 -8.17 -17.76 -3.37
CA THR A 78 -7.69 -18.57 -2.25
C THR A 78 -6.40 -19.33 -2.64
N PRO A 79 -5.65 -19.88 -1.65
CA PRO A 79 -4.47 -20.70 -1.92
C PRO A 79 -4.71 -21.95 -2.78
N ASP A 80 -5.94 -22.45 -2.85
CA ASP A 80 -6.37 -23.56 -3.72
C ASP A 80 -6.97 -23.08 -5.05
N ASN A 81 -6.58 -21.88 -5.51
CA ASN A 81 -6.97 -21.26 -6.78
C ASN A 81 -8.48 -21.04 -6.98
N LYS A 82 -9.27 -21.02 -5.91
CA LYS A 82 -10.70 -20.68 -6.02
C LYS A 82 -10.85 -19.17 -6.10
N HIS A 83 -11.53 -18.72 -7.15
CA HIS A 83 -11.79 -17.33 -7.45
C HIS A 83 -13.18 -16.93 -6.93
N TYR A 84 -13.22 -15.84 -6.17
CA TYR A 84 -14.43 -15.24 -5.61
C TYR A 84 -14.54 -13.77 -5.99
N LYS A 85 -15.78 -13.28 -6.10
CA LYS A 85 -16.06 -11.86 -6.32
C LYS A 85 -17.04 -11.31 -5.30
N VAL A 86 -16.71 -10.20 -4.67
CA VAL A 86 -17.56 -9.52 -3.69
C VAL A 86 -18.80 -8.98 -4.39
N THR A 87 -19.97 -9.45 -3.97
CA THR A 87 -21.27 -9.05 -4.54
C THR A 87 -22.03 -8.10 -3.62
N LYS A 88 -21.69 -8.09 -2.33
CA LYS A 88 -22.35 -7.28 -1.31
C LYS A 88 -21.37 -6.99 -0.18
N VAL A 89 -21.41 -5.77 0.35
CA VAL A 89 -20.73 -5.40 1.60
C VAL A 89 -21.79 -4.84 2.54
N ARG A 90 -21.83 -5.35 3.77
CA ARG A 90 -22.70 -4.84 4.84
C ARG A 90 -21.86 -4.71 6.10
N ASP A 91 -21.81 -3.50 6.64
CA ASP A 91 -20.91 -3.16 7.76
C ASP A 91 -19.47 -3.56 7.39
N ASN A 92 -18.83 -4.41 8.19
CA ASN A 92 -17.50 -4.97 7.92
C ASN A 92 -17.53 -6.40 7.36
N VAL A 93 -18.65 -6.85 6.80
CA VAL A 93 -18.77 -8.20 6.20
C VAL A 93 -18.95 -8.08 4.69
N ALA A 94 -18.01 -8.65 3.93
CA ALA A 94 -18.04 -8.74 2.48
C ALA A 94 -18.49 -10.15 2.06
N TYR A 95 -19.60 -10.23 1.33
CA TYR A 95 -20.15 -11.49 0.82
C TYR A 95 -19.64 -11.71 -0.60
N ALA A 96 -18.84 -12.76 -0.77
CA ALA A 96 -18.22 -13.09 -2.03
C ALA A 96 -18.88 -14.33 -2.66
N LYS A 97 -19.15 -14.23 -3.96
CA LYS A 97 -19.69 -15.31 -4.78
C LYS A 97 -18.55 -16.08 -5.43
N TYR A 98 -18.61 -17.41 -5.38
CA TYR A 98 -17.65 -18.25 -6.08
C TYR A 98 -17.84 -18.16 -7.60
N LEU A 99 -16.76 -17.93 -8.33
CA LEU A 99 -16.74 -17.79 -9.79
C LEU A 99 -16.14 -19.00 -10.51
N GLY A 100 -15.29 -19.77 -9.84
CA GLY A 100 -14.64 -20.94 -10.40
C GLY A 100 -13.29 -21.22 -9.76
N THR A 101 -12.69 -22.36 -10.11
CA THR A 101 -11.29 -22.66 -9.78
C THR A 101 -10.48 -22.40 -11.02
N GLU A 102 -9.48 -21.54 -10.90
CA GLU A 102 -8.51 -21.33 -11.98
C GLU A 102 -7.60 -22.55 -12.04
N ASP A 103 -7.51 -23.17 -13.22
CA ASP A 103 -6.49 -24.18 -13.49
C ASP A 103 -5.17 -23.46 -13.80
N ILE A 104 -4.52 -22.99 -12.74
CA ILE A 104 -3.13 -22.51 -12.83
C ILE A 104 -2.22 -23.73 -12.86
N ALA A 105 -2.30 -24.51 -13.94
CA ALA A 105 -1.33 -25.55 -14.21
C ALA A 105 0.03 -24.87 -14.40
N TRP A 106 1.03 -25.30 -13.62
CA TRP A 106 2.42 -24.99 -13.94
C TRP A 106 2.67 -25.50 -15.36
N LYS A 107 2.80 -24.58 -16.31
CA LYS A 107 3.09 -24.96 -17.69
C LYS A 107 4.54 -25.39 -17.75
N ALA A 108 4.85 -26.55 -18.32
CA ALA A 108 6.23 -26.99 -18.55
C ALA A 108 7.05 -25.92 -19.31
N GLU A 109 6.37 -25.12 -20.15
CA GLU A 109 6.91 -23.95 -20.85
C GLU A 109 7.46 -22.87 -19.90
N TRP A 110 7.06 -22.83 -18.63
CA TRP A 110 7.59 -21.91 -17.60
C TRP A 110 8.92 -22.38 -17.02
N ASP A 111 9.23 -23.67 -17.07
CA ASP A 111 10.58 -24.19 -16.79
C ASP A 111 11.54 -23.85 -17.94
N ASP A 112 11.00 -23.73 -19.16
CA ASP A 112 11.72 -23.32 -20.37
C ASP A 112 11.79 -21.81 -20.55
N ILE A 113 11.10 -21.00 -19.72
CA ILE A 113 11.43 -19.58 -19.60
C ILE A 113 12.83 -19.60 -19.03
N PRO A 114 13.88 -19.22 -19.79
CA PRO A 114 15.20 -19.19 -19.24
C PRO A 114 15.10 -18.32 -18.00
N VAL A 115 15.36 -18.90 -16.82
CA VAL A 115 15.65 -18.09 -15.64
C VAL A 115 16.63 -17.07 -16.18
N VAL A 116 16.25 -15.80 -16.12
CA VAL A 116 17.12 -14.71 -16.52
C VAL A 116 18.20 -14.63 -15.45
N THR A 117 19.06 -15.66 -15.42
CA THR A 117 20.31 -15.79 -14.68
C THR A 117 21.35 -14.83 -15.25
N SER A 118 21.00 -14.18 -16.36
CA SER A 118 21.78 -13.13 -17.01
C SER A 118 20.86 -12.14 -17.70
N ILE A 119 20.20 -11.26 -16.92
CA ILE A 119 20.39 -9.86 -17.30
C ILE A 119 21.87 -9.70 -16.99
N PRO A 120 22.77 -9.50 -17.97
CA PRO A 120 24.03 -8.89 -17.62
C PRO A 120 23.61 -7.56 -17.02
N VAL A 121 23.51 -7.50 -15.69
CA VAL A 121 23.67 -6.25 -14.97
C VAL A 121 25.05 -5.84 -15.44
N GLN A 122 25.07 -4.99 -16.45
CA GLN A 122 26.26 -4.28 -16.90
C GLN A 122 26.55 -3.23 -15.83
N GLY A 123 26.61 -3.69 -14.58
CA GLY A 123 27.15 -3.08 -13.41
C GLY A 123 28.31 -3.96 -13.09
N GLU A 124 29.48 -3.49 -13.47
CA GLU A 124 30.73 -3.81 -12.82
C GLU A 124 30.47 -4.10 -11.33
N GLN A 125 31.01 -5.19 -10.79
CA GLN A 125 30.98 -5.48 -9.35
C GLN A 125 31.72 -4.36 -8.61
N THR A 126 31.08 -3.22 -8.43
CA THR A 126 31.62 -2.04 -7.78
C THR A 126 30.68 -1.70 -6.63
N GLY A 127 30.65 -2.56 -5.62
CA GLY A 127 30.04 -2.27 -4.33
C GLY A 127 29.00 -3.31 -3.87
N ASN A 128 28.87 -3.39 -2.55
CA ASN A 128 27.78 -4.13 -1.90
C ASN A 128 26.45 -3.47 -2.27
N ALA A 129 25.51 -4.22 -2.85
CA ALA A 129 24.18 -3.72 -3.18
C ALA A 129 23.53 -3.05 -1.94
N THR A 130 22.95 -1.89 -2.16
CA THR A 130 22.34 -1.02 -1.16
C THR A 130 20.83 -1.29 -1.03
N ILE A 131 20.38 -1.56 0.19
CA ILE A 131 18.97 -1.77 0.53
C ILE A 131 18.49 -0.62 1.41
N GLY A 132 17.32 -0.07 1.11
CA GLY A 132 16.61 0.87 1.98
C GLY A 132 15.53 0.15 2.79
N ILE A 133 15.38 0.50 4.06
CA ILE A 133 14.28 0.02 4.91
C ILE A 133 13.65 1.24 5.59
N TYR A 134 12.33 1.36 5.52
CA TYR A 134 11.55 2.35 6.27
C TYR A 134 10.23 1.74 6.75
N HIS A 135 9.46 2.53 7.49
CA HIS A 135 8.21 2.07 8.11
C HIS A 135 7.16 3.18 8.00
N THR A 136 6.09 2.95 7.24
CA THR A 136 4.99 3.91 7.17
C THR A 136 4.21 3.98 8.48
N HIS A 137 3.93 2.85 9.15
CA HIS A 137 3.26 2.84 10.45
C HIS A 137 4.25 2.62 11.60
N SER A 138 4.80 3.72 12.10
CA SER A 138 5.88 3.71 13.11
C SER A 138 5.44 3.31 14.52
N ASP A 139 4.14 3.21 14.77
CA ASP A 139 3.57 2.83 16.05
C ASP A 139 3.24 1.35 16.16
N GLU A 140 3.32 0.58 15.07
CA GLU A 140 2.96 -0.84 15.05
C GLU A 140 3.79 -1.67 16.03
N SER A 141 3.09 -2.33 16.95
CA SER A 141 3.67 -3.18 18.01
C SER A 141 2.94 -4.51 18.12
N TYR A 142 3.52 -5.45 18.85
CA TYR A 142 3.05 -6.82 18.91
C TYR A 142 2.54 -7.20 20.30
N LYS A 143 1.42 -7.91 20.35
CA LYS A 143 0.98 -8.64 21.55
C LYS A 143 1.37 -10.11 21.41
N PRO A 144 1.95 -10.75 22.45
CA PRO A 144 2.14 -10.23 23.81
C PRO A 144 3.47 -9.47 24.04
N THR A 145 4.42 -9.50 23.11
CA THR A 145 5.83 -9.12 23.36
C THR A 145 6.06 -7.64 23.72
N ASP A 146 5.34 -6.71 23.10
CA ASP A 146 5.41 -5.27 23.43
C ASP A 146 4.29 -4.84 24.40
N GLY A 147 3.42 -5.77 24.82
CA GLY A 147 2.28 -5.53 25.73
C GLY A 147 1.10 -4.78 25.10
N THR A 148 1.31 -4.06 24.00
CA THR A 148 0.28 -3.34 23.26
C THR A 148 0.51 -3.46 21.75
N SER A 149 -0.55 -3.28 20.97
CA SER A 149 -0.53 -3.33 19.50
C SER A 149 -0.10 -2.01 18.85
N SER A 150 -0.04 -0.93 19.63
CA SER A 150 0.41 0.40 19.18
C SER A 150 1.21 1.11 20.28
N ILE A 151 2.44 1.56 19.95
CA ILE A 151 3.29 2.42 20.77
C ILE A 151 3.72 3.61 19.91
N ARG A 152 3.08 4.77 20.10
CA ARG A 152 3.33 5.98 19.32
C ARG A 152 4.82 6.26 19.10
N ALA A 153 5.20 6.43 17.83
CA ALA A 153 6.56 6.71 17.36
C ALA A 153 7.67 5.74 17.80
N ASN A 154 7.31 4.61 18.44
CA ASN A 154 8.28 3.65 18.97
C ASN A 154 7.70 2.22 18.94
N GLY A 155 7.05 1.89 17.83
CA GLY A 155 6.46 0.59 17.60
C GLY A 155 7.51 -0.53 17.63
N GLY A 156 7.09 -1.72 18.06
CA GLY A 156 7.88 -2.95 17.98
C GLY A 156 8.33 -3.28 16.55
N ILE A 157 7.67 -2.73 15.53
CA ILE A 157 8.04 -2.86 14.12
C ILE A 157 9.48 -2.39 13.83
N PHE A 158 10.00 -1.43 14.59
CA PHE A 158 11.40 -1.01 14.44
C PHE A 158 12.38 -2.12 14.84
N LYS A 159 12.05 -2.96 15.83
CA LYS A 159 12.87 -4.11 16.22
C LYS A 159 12.88 -5.17 15.12
N VAL A 160 11.75 -5.38 14.44
CA VAL A 160 11.68 -6.26 13.25
C VAL A 160 12.56 -5.71 12.13
N GLY A 161 12.48 -4.39 11.88
CA GLY A 161 13.37 -3.71 10.93
C GLY A 161 14.86 -3.84 11.30
N ASP A 162 15.20 -3.79 12.59
CA ASP A 162 16.58 -3.99 13.08
C ASP A 162 17.09 -5.39 12.75
N VAL A 163 16.33 -6.43 13.10
CA VAL A 163 16.71 -7.82 12.83
C VAL A 163 16.86 -8.08 11.32
N LEU A 164 15.93 -7.55 10.50
CA LEU A 164 16.04 -7.63 9.05
C LEU A 164 17.30 -6.92 8.53
N SER A 165 17.57 -5.71 9.01
CA SER A 165 18.73 -4.90 8.65
C SER A 165 20.04 -5.60 9.00
N GLU A 166 20.14 -6.15 10.21
CA GLU A 166 21.31 -6.91 10.67
C GLU A 166 21.53 -8.17 9.83
N LYS A 167 20.45 -8.91 9.51
CA LYS A 167 20.56 -10.11 8.69
C LYS A 167 21.05 -9.78 7.28
N LEU A 168 20.49 -8.77 6.64
CA LEU A 168 20.91 -8.32 5.31
C LEU A 168 22.37 -7.82 5.33
N LYS A 169 22.78 -7.05 6.34
CA LYS A 169 24.19 -6.67 6.51
C LYS A 169 25.11 -7.87 6.65
N SER A 170 24.71 -8.90 7.40
CA SER A 170 25.49 -10.14 7.56
C SER A 170 25.66 -10.92 6.25
N MET A 171 24.78 -10.69 5.26
CA MET A 171 24.85 -11.26 3.92
C MET A 171 25.69 -10.42 2.96
N GLY A 172 26.28 -9.32 3.43
CA GLY A 172 27.15 -8.44 2.64
C GLY A 172 26.45 -7.26 1.98
N PHE A 173 25.18 -6.99 2.27
CA PHE A 173 24.49 -5.80 1.73
C PHE A 173 24.83 -4.53 2.52
N ASN A 174 24.86 -3.39 1.83
CA ASN A 174 24.82 -2.09 2.49
C ASN A 174 23.36 -1.77 2.83
N VAL A 175 23.03 -1.39 4.07
CA VAL A 175 21.62 -1.21 4.46
C VAL A 175 21.41 0.13 5.16
N TYR A 176 20.51 0.94 4.60
CA TYR A 176 20.02 2.18 5.20
C TYR A 176 18.63 1.94 5.81
N HIS A 177 18.59 1.81 7.13
CA HIS A 177 17.34 1.69 7.89
C HIS A 177 16.96 3.06 8.47
N ASP A 178 15.94 3.71 7.90
CA ASP A 178 15.44 5.00 8.34
C ASP A 178 14.25 4.80 9.30
N LYS A 179 14.46 5.12 10.58
CA LYS A 179 13.47 5.02 11.66
C LYS A 179 12.73 6.34 11.93
N THR A 180 12.71 7.27 10.98
CA THR A 180 11.92 8.50 11.12
C THR A 180 10.46 8.14 11.40
N PRO A 181 9.85 8.60 12.51
CA PRO A 181 8.47 8.28 12.83
C PRO A 181 7.49 9.03 11.92
N HIS A 182 6.42 8.35 11.52
CA HIS A 182 5.38 8.87 10.62
C HIS A 182 3.99 8.92 11.26
N ASP A 183 3.91 9.00 12.59
CA ASP A 183 2.67 9.20 13.34
C ASP A 183 1.90 10.48 12.96
N PRO A 184 0.58 10.55 13.22
CA PRO A 184 -0.29 9.51 13.80
C PRO A 184 -0.57 8.33 12.86
N HIS A 185 -1.13 7.23 13.36
CA HIS A 185 -1.55 6.10 12.54
C HIS A 185 -2.84 6.48 11.77
N ASP A 186 -2.67 7.14 10.62
CA ASP A 186 -3.75 7.61 9.76
C ASP A 186 -3.35 7.49 8.28
N ALA A 187 -4.29 7.75 7.36
CA ALA A 187 -3.99 7.79 5.91
C ALA A 187 -2.88 8.79 5.56
N GLY A 188 -2.67 9.82 6.40
CA GLY A 188 -1.57 10.77 6.26
C GLY A 188 -0.19 10.15 6.50
N ALA A 189 -0.09 8.99 7.14
CA ALA A 189 1.17 8.29 7.39
C ALA A 189 1.87 7.96 6.06
N TYR A 190 1.13 7.50 5.06
CA TYR A 190 1.64 7.26 3.70
C TYR A 190 2.23 8.52 3.06
N HIS A 191 1.59 9.67 3.23
CA HIS A 191 2.15 10.94 2.75
C HIS A 191 3.43 11.36 3.49
N ARG A 192 3.54 11.05 4.78
CA ARG A 192 4.72 11.36 5.59
C ARG A 192 5.88 10.44 5.25
N SER A 193 5.63 9.13 5.19
CA SER A 193 6.61 8.10 4.89
C SER A 193 7.15 8.17 3.46
N ARG A 194 6.32 8.62 2.50
CA ARG A 194 6.77 8.89 1.13
C ARG A 194 7.97 9.86 1.08
N ARG A 195 8.06 10.83 2.00
CA ARG A 195 9.23 11.73 2.06
C ARG A 195 10.50 10.99 2.49
N THR A 196 10.37 10.03 3.40
CA THR A 196 11.46 9.16 3.84
C THR A 196 11.88 8.20 2.73
N ALA A 197 10.94 7.57 2.04
CA ALA A 197 11.24 6.73 0.87
C ALA A 197 11.97 7.52 -0.24
N VAL A 198 11.51 8.75 -0.52
CA VAL A 198 12.19 9.65 -1.49
C VAL A 198 13.58 10.08 -1.02
N LYS A 199 13.77 10.28 0.29
CA LYS A 199 15.10 10.57 0.86
C LYS A 199 16.03 9.36 0.73
N LEU A 200 15.52 8.14 0.93
CA LEU A 200 16.26 6.90 0.75
C LEU A 200 16.67 6.66 -0.71
N LEU A 201 15.86 7.08 -1.70
CA LEU A 201 16.26 7.03 -3.11
C LEU A 201 17.58 7.77 -3.41
N LYS A 202 17.94 8.80 -2.64
CA LYS A 202 19.22 9.50 -2.79
C LYS A 202 20.43 8.63 -2.42
N LYS A 203 20.20 7.49 -1.77
CA LYS A 203 21.22 6.47 -1.47
C LYS A 203 21.40 5.48 -2.61
N GLN A 204 20.65 5.62 -3.70
CA GLN A 204 20.63 4.72 -4.86
C GLN A 204 20.45 3.24 -4.45
N PRO A 205 19.45 2.90 -3.62
CA PRO A 205 19.19 1.51 -3.29
C PRO A 205 18.66 0.75 -4.51
N GLU A 206 19.06 -0.51 -4.68
CA GLU A 206 18.48 -1.42 -5.68
C GLU A 206 17.07 -1.86 -5.25
N VAL A 207 16.83 -1.97 -3.94
CA VAL A 207 15.54 -2.36 -3.34
C VAL A 207 15.22 -1.52 -2.11
N GLN A 208 13.95 -1.19 -1.92
CA GLN A 208 13.44 -0.58 -0.69
C GLN A 208 12.29 -1.40 -0.11
N PHE A 209 12.30 -1.56 1.21
CA PHE A 209 11.24 -2.21 1.98
C PHE A 209 10.50 -1.19 2.84
N ASP A 210 9.18 -1.19 2.73
CA ASP A 210 8.29 -0.62 3.74
C ASP A 210 7.80 -1.77 4.62
N VAL A 211 8.25 -1.83 5.87
CA VAL A 211 8.01 -2.98 6.74
C VAL A 211 6.89 -2.66 7.72
N HIS A 212 5.84 -3.48 7.68
CA HIS A 212 4.64 -3.38 8.49
C HIS A 212 4.31 -4.73 9.15
N ARG A 213 3.47 -4.70 10.19
CA ARG A 213 2.79 -5.90 10.70
C ARG A 213 1.43 -6.05 10.04
N ASP A 214 0.87 -7.25 10.13
CA ASP A 214 -0.52 -7.46 9.75
C ASP A 214 -1.49 -6.85 10.79
N ALA A 215 -2.68 -6.48 10.34
CA ALA A 215 -3.70 -5.80 11.14
C ALA A 215 -4.81 -6.75 11.63
N VAL A 216 -4.86 -7.98 11.13
CA VAL A 216 -5.90 -8.98 11.43
C VAL A 216 -5.49 -9.95 12.55
N PRO A 217 -6.43 -10.73 13.13
CA PRO A 217 -6.10 -11.72 14.15
C PRO A 217 -5.10 -12.77 13.65
N ALA A 218 -4.24 -13.23 14.57
CA ALA A 218 -3.22 -14.24 14.26
C ALA A 218 -3.79 -15.53 13.65
N SER A 219 -5.03 -15.91 13.95
CA SER A 219 -5.68 -17.10 13.36
C SER A 219 -5.79 -17.06 11.83
N VAL A 220 -5.65 -15.89 11.20
CA VAL A 220 -5.72 -15.74 9.74
C VAL A 220 -4.42 -16.19 9.06
N TYR A 221 -3.27 -15.98 9.70
CA TYR A 221 -1.95 -16.23 9.10
C TYR A 221 -1.04 -17.16 9.93
N ALA A 222 -1.43 -17.53 11.14
CA ALA A 222 -0.67 -18.45 11.96
C ALA A 222 -0.68 -19.85 11.31
N ALA A 223 0.50 -20.30 10.93
CA ALA A 223 0.75 -21.65 10.43
C ALA A 223 1.85 -22.31 11.26
N GLU A 224 1.67 -23.58 11.58
CA GLU A 224 2.77 -24.42 12.06
C GLU A 224 3.56 -24.90 10.84
N ILE A 225 4.83 -24.53 10.79
CA ILE A 225 5.77 -25.08 9.81
C ILE A 225 6.37 -26.33 10.44
N GLY A 226 5.95 -27.50 9.93
CA GLY A 226 6.50 -28.81 10.32
C GLY A 226 7.88 -29.09 9.76
#